data_AF-A0A530QU08-F1
#
_entry.id   AF-A0A530QU08-F1
#
_cell.length_a   1.000
_cell.length_b   1.000
_cell.length_c   1.000
_cell.angle_alpha   90.00
_cell.angle_beta   90.00
_cell.angle_gamma   90.00
#
_symmetry.space_group_name_H-M   'P 1'
#
loop_
_entity.id
_entity.type
_entity.pdbx_description
1 polymer ?
#
loop_
_entity_poly.entity_id
_entity_poly.type
_entity_poly.pdbx_seq_one_letter_code
_entity_poly.pdbx_strand_id
1 'polypeptide(L)'
;LRIRPGDAVPVDGIVLEGRSSIDESMLSGEPLPVEKTEGDPLTGGTLNKNGSLIMRAERIGAETTLARIVELVAKAQRSRAPIQGLADRVSFYFVPAVVVVAIVAFIAWAIIGPQPSLVFAIVSAVSVLIIACPCALGLATPMSIMTATGRGAHAGVLIKDAEALERFASVDTLIVDKTGTLTEGRPRLTDLVAAEGITQDDLLAFAAGLEKGSEHPLAEAIVEGAREREVKIPDVGGFEAVTGKGVSGTVSGKDVALGNAAMMAVLGIHIASISTSAEALQAQGKT
;
A
#
# COMPACT_ATOMS: atom_id res chain seq x y z
N LEU A 1 11.00 27.42 -6.24
CA LEU A 1 10.24 26.71 -7.30
C LEU A 1 8.77 27.03 -7.10
N ARG A 2 8.02 27.32 -8.17
CA ARG A 2 6.57 27.58 -8.06
C ARG A 2 5.80 26.32 -8.43
N ILE A 3 4.89 25.91 -7.57
CA ILE A 3 3.99 24.76 -7.74
C ILE A 3 2.59 25.33 -8.01
N ARG A 4 1.97 24.90 -9.10
CA ARG A 4 0.60 25.33 -9.45
C ARG A 4 -0.42 24.30 -8.97
N PRO A 5 -1.69 24.68 -8.83
CA PRO A 5 -2.77 23.72 -8.61
C PRO A 5 -2.70 22.58 -9.62
N GLY A 6 -2.75 21.33 -9.16
CA GLY A 6 -2.63 20.13 -9.97
C GLY A 6 -1.19 19.66 -10.30
N ASP A 7 -0.16 20.45 -9.99
CA ASP A 7 1.23 20.03 -10.23
C ASP A 7 1.71 19.03 -9.17
N ALA A 8 2.55 18.08 -9.56
CA ALA A 8 3.33 17.30 -8.61
C ALA A 8 4.44 18.17 -7.97
N VAL A 9 4.68 17.98 -6.67
CA VAL A 9 5.81 18.58 -5.98
C VAL A 9 7.11 18.03 -6.59
N PRO A 10 8.00 18.86 -7.15
CA PRO A 10 9.11 18.37 -7.97
C PRO A 10 10.23 17.71 -7.16
N VAL A 11 10.51 18.20 -5.94
CA VAL A 11 11.60 17.75 -5.06
C VAL A 11 11.22 18.00 -3.60
N ASP A 12 11.95 17.41 -2.66
CA ASP A 12 11.72 17.66 -1.23
C ASP A 12 12.18 19.08 -0.85
N GLY A 13 11.41 19.74 0.02
CA GLY A 13 11.72 21.10 0.44
C GLY A 13 10.75 21.66 1.46
N ILE A 14 10.71 22.99 1.55
CA ILE A 14 9.82 23.73 2.44
C ILE A 14 9.00 24.77 1.68
N VAL A 15 7.79 25.05 2.15
CA VAL A 15 6.99 26.16 1.64
C VAL A 15 7.63 27.48 2.09
N LEU A 16 7.83 28.40 1.15
CA LEU A 16 8.21 29.78 1.41
C LEU A 16 7.03 30.73 1.37
N GLU A 17 6.11 30.55 0.41
CA GLU A 17 4.94 31.42 0.28
C GLU A 17 3.75 30.63 -0.26
N GLY A 18 2.55 31.03 0.13
CA GLY A 18 1.30 30.43 -0.30
C GLY A 18 0.75 29.39 0.66
N ARG A 19 -0.42 28.84 0.30
CA ARG A 19 -1.14 27.84 1.06
C ARG A 19 -1.85 26.89 0.11
N SER A 20 -1.81 25.59 0.39
CA SER A 20 -2.50 24.58 -0.40
C SER A 20 -2.63 23.26 0.36
N SER A 21 -3.55 22.41 -0.08
CA SER A 21 -3.63 21.00 0.31
C SER A 21 -2.76 20.13 -0.60
N ILE A 22 -1.93 19.28 0.01
CA ILE A 22 -1.06 18.32 -0.67
C ILE A 22 -1.57 16.91 -0.40
N ASP A 23 -1.79 16.16 -1.46
CA ASP A 23 -2.14 14.75 -1.41
C ASP A 23 -0.87 13.90 -1.32
N GLU A 24 -0.61 13.39 -0.11
CA GLU A 24 0.53 12.56 0.24
C GLU A 24 0.19 11.05 0.25
N SER A 25 -1.01 10.66 -0.22
CA SER A 25 -1.54 9.29 -0.12
C SER A 25 -0.62 8.23 -0.74
N MET A 26 0.07 8.56 -1.83
CA MET A 26 1.02 7.67 -2.51
C MET A 26 2.26 7.32 -1.66
N LEU A 27 2.58 8.10 -0.63
CA LEU A 27 3.74 7.89 0.23
C LEU A 27 3.36 7.55 1.68
N SER A 28 2.38 8.24 2.25
CA SER A 28 1.96 8.03 3.64
C SER A 28 0.88 6.96 3.79
N GLY A 29 0.14 6.64 2.71
CA GLY A 29 -1.05 5.80 2.77
C GLY A 29 -2.26 6.48 3.41
N GLU A 30 -2.16 7.75 3.85
CA GLU A 30 -3.30 8.48 4.42
C GLU A 30 -4.14 9.10 3.29
N PRO A 31 -5.47 8.88 3.26
CA PRO A 31 -6.31 9.27 2.12
C PRO A 31 -6.69 10.76 2.12
N LEU A 32 -6.51 11.44 3.26
CA LEU A 32 -6.85 12.86 3.41
C LEU A 32 -5.64 13.72 3.03
N PRO A 33 -5.80 14.69 2.10
CA PRO A 33 -4.76 15.67 1.81
C PRO A 33 -4.36 16.44 3.06
N VAL A 34 -3.07 16.74 3.17
CA VAL A 34 -2.47 17.48 4.28
C VAL A 34 -2.34 18.94 3.89
N GLU A 35 -2.86 19.84 4.71
CA GLU A 35 -2.71 21.28 4.54
C GLU A 35 -1.25 21.71 4.76
N LYS A 36 -0.74 22.56 3.87
CA LYS A 36 0.62 23.11 3.93
C LYS A 36 0.61 24.63 3.85
N THR A 37 1.35 25.24 4.75
CA THR A 37 1.56 26.69 4.91
C THR A 37 3.05 27.01 4.97
N GLU A 38 3.40 28.30 5.01
CA GLU A 38 4.79 28.76 5.07
C GLU A 38 5.57 28.09 6.22
N GLY A 39 6.74 27.53 5.90
CA GLY A 39 7.58 26.77 6.81
C GLY A 39 7.32 25.26 6.82
N ASP A 40 6.19 24.79 6.28
CA ASP A 40 5.87 23.35 6.28
C ASP A 40 6.71 22.57 5.24
N PRO A 41 7.06 21.30 5.55
CA PRO A 41 7.79 20.45 4.64
C PRO A 41 6.90 19.93 3.50
N LEU A 42 7.50 19.85 2.31
CA LEU A 42 6.94 19.28 1.09
C LEU A 42 7.80 18.08 0.66
N THR A 43 7.14 17.00 0.27
CA THR A 43 7.81 15.78 -0.20
C THR A 43 7.69 15.66 -1.71
N GLY A 44 8.79 15.37 -2.40
CA GLY A 44 8.80 15.21 -3.85
C GLY A 44 7.91 14.03 -4.29
N GLY A 45 7.13 14.26 -5.35
CA GLY A 45 6.20 13.27 -5.93
C GLY A 45 4.78 13.32 -5.38
N THR A 46 4.51 14.08 -4.32
CA THR A 46 3.14 14.30 -3.81
C THR A 46 2.39 15.31 -4.70
N LEU A 47 1.06 15.26 -4.70
CA LEU A 47 0.25 16.06 -5.63
C LEU A 47 -0.31 17.33 -4.96
N ASN A 48 -0.07 18.48 -5.57
CA ASN A 48 -0.68 19.74 -5.12
C ASN A 48 -2.10 19.87 -5.66
N LYS A 49 -3.09 20.16 -4.79
CA LYS A 49 -4.50 20.28 -5.19
C LYS A 49 -4.84 21.72 -5.56
N ASN A 50 -5.22 22.56 -4.60
CA ASN A 50 -6.05 23.74 -4.89
C ASN A 50 -5.30 25.09 -4.92
N GLY A 51 -4.16 25.20 -4.22
CA GLY A 51 -3.41 26.45 -4.06
C GLY A 51 -2.13 26.53 -4.89
N SER A 52 -1.54 27.72 -5.03
CA SER A 52 -0.20 27.89 -5.59
C SER A 52 0.81 28.09 -4.46
N LEU A 53 1.92 27.36 -4.52
CA LEU A 53 2.99 27.42 -3.54
C LEU A 53 4.28 27.91 -4.18
N ILE A 54 5.07 28.69 -3.44
CA ILE A 54 6.49 28.90 -3.72
C ILE A 54 7.25 28.09 -2.69
N MET A 55 8.10 27.18 -3.16
CA MET A 55 8.91 26.32 -2.30
C MET A 55 10.41 26.58 -2.46
N ARG A 56 11.17 26.33 -1.39
CA ARG A 56 12.63 26.18 -1.42
C ARG A 56 12.96 24.70 -1.50
N ALA A 57 13.77 24.30 -2.48
CA ALA A 57 14.28 22.93 -2.53
C ALA A 57 15.32 22.73 -1.42
N GLU A 58 15.20 21.64 -0.65
CA GLU A 58 16.19 21.27 0.37
C GLU A 58 16.95 19.99 0.01
N ARG A 59 16.27 19.00 -0.57
CA ARG A 59 16.91 17.74 -1.01
C ARG A 59 16.53 17.47 -2.46
N ILE A 60 17.53 17.19 -3.28
CA ILE A 60 17.36 16.99 -4.72
C ILE A 60 18.06 15.70 -5.18
N GLY A 61 17.60 15.16 -6.31
CA GLY A 61 18.16 13.94 -6.89
C GLY A 61 18.12 12.75 -5.92
N ALA A 62 19.27 12.14 -5.67
CA ALA A 62 19.41 10.95 -4.83
C ALA A 62 19.06 11.18 -3.34
N GLU A 63 19.04 12.43 -2.88
CA GLU A 63 18.74 12.75 -1.48
C GLU A 63 17.25 12.86 -1.17
N THR A 64 16.40 12.87 -2.20
CA THR A 64 14.94 12.92 -2.04
C THR A 64 14.41 11.66 -1.34
N THR A 65 13.30 11.82 -0.63
CA THR A 65 12.63 10.73 0.10
C THR A 65 12.24 9.61 -0.85
N LEU A 66 11.69 9.94 -2.03
CA LEU A 66 11.35 8.97 -3.05
C LEU A 66 12.59 8.21 -3.57
N ALA A 67 13.70 8.91 -3.83
CA ALA A 67 14.94 8.25 -4.28
C ALA A 67 15.50 7.29 -3.22
N ARG A 68 15.45 7.69 -1.94
CA ARG A 68 15.84 6.81 -0.82
C ARG A 68 14.95 5.58 -0.70
N ILE A 69 13.63 5.73 -0.88
CA ILE A 69 12.69 4.60 -0.90
C ILE A 69 13.06 3.64 -2.06
N VAL A 70 13.28 4.17 -3.26
CA VAL A 70 13.68 3.38 -4.43
C VAL A 70 15.02 2.66 -4.17
N GLU A 71 16.00 3.32 -3.54
CA GLU A 71 17.27 2.70 -3.19
C GLU A 71 17.11 1.59 -2.14
N LEU A 72 16.28 1.81 -1.12
CA LEU A 72 15.98 0.80 -0.10
C LEU A 72 15.29 -0.43 -0.71
N VAL A 73 14.31 -0.21 -1.60
CA VAL A 73 13.66 -1.29 -2.35
C VAL A 73 14.66 -2.02 -3.23
N ALA A 74 15.53 -1.29 -3.95
CA ALA A 74 16.55 -1.91 -4.79
C ALA A 74 17.58 -2.70 -3.97
N LYS A 75 17.98 -2.22 -2.79
CA LYS A 75 18.86 -2.95 -1.85
C LYS A 75 18.16 -4.19 -1.33
N ALA A 76 16.90 -4.09 -0.94
CA ALA A 76 16.11 -5.24 -0.47
C ALA A 76 15.97 -6.30 -1.59
N GLN A 77 15.67 -5.89 -2.82
CA GLN A 77 15.57 -6.78 -3.98
C GLN A 77 16.92 -7.43 -4.35
N ARG A 78 18.04 -6.72 -4.20
CA ARG A 78 19.39 -7.28 -4.42
C ARG A 78 19.86 -8.17 -3.28
N SER A 79 19.35 -7.98 -2.07
CA SER A 79 19.70 -8.78 -0.88
C SER A 79 19.01 -10.15 -0.83
N ARG A 80 18.42 -10.64 -1.94
CA ARG A 80 17.89 -12.00 -1.99
C ARG A 80 18.99 -12.99 -1.61
N ALA A 81 18.81 -13.60 -0.43
CA ALA A 81 19.58 -14.76 -0.02
C ALA A 81 19.48 -15.80 -1.15
N PRO A 82 20.61 -16.40 -1.58
CA PRO A 82 20.58 -17.42 -2.61
C PRO A 82 19.79 -18.60 -2.04
N ILE A 83 18.55 -18.75 -2.50
CA ILE A 83 17.85 -20.01 -2.32
C ILE A 83 18.61 -21.00 -3.18
N GLN A 84 19.46 -21.80 -2.55
CA GLN A 84 19.75 -23.13 -3.08
C GLN A 84 18.39 -23.78 -3.27
N GLY A 85 17.94 -23.90 -4.52
CA GLY A 85 16.69 -24.59 -4.81
C GLY A 85 16.73 -25.97 -4.17
N LEU A 86 15.58 -26.51 -3.79
CA LEU A 86 15.52 -27.86 -3.22
C LEU A 86 16.23 -28.87 -4.12
N ALA A 87 16.13 -28.69 -5.45
CA ALA A 87 16.85 -29.47 -6.46
C ALA A 87 18.38 -29.32 -6.38
N ASP A 88 18.91 -28.12 -6.14
CA ASP A 88 20.35 -27.87 -6.01
C ASP A 88 20.90 -28.48 -4.72
N ARG A 89 20.14 -28.37 -3.61
CA ARG A 89 20.50 -29.00 -2.34
C ARG A 89 20.49 -30.52 -2.44
N VAL A 90 19.50 -31.11 -3.11
CA VAL A 90 19.47 -32.56 -3.36
C VAL A 90 20.65 -32.96 -4.24
N SER A 91 20.92 -32.24 -5.32
CA SER A 91 22.04 -32.51 -6.24
C SER A 91 23.40 -32.43 -5.54
N PHE A 92 23.56 -31.49 -4.60
CA PHE A 92 24.78 -31.32 -3.80
C PHE A 92 25.17 -32.57 -3.02
N TYR A 93 24.20 -33.30 -2.44
CA TYR A 93 24.45 -34.55 -1.74
C TYR A 93 24.40 -35.78 -2.66
N PHE A 94 23.53 -35.75 -3.67
CA PHE A 94 23.28 -36.89 -4.55
C PHE A 94 24.46 -37.19 -5.48
N VAL A 95 25.06 -36.17 -6.10
CA VAL A 95 26.18 -36.37 -7.04
C VAL A 95 27.40 -37.02 -6.37
N PRO A 96 27.90 -36.54 -5.21
CA PRO A 96 29.00 -37.22 -4.52
C PRO A 96 28.66 -38.65 -4.09
N ALA A 97 27.43 -38.89 -3.62
CA ALA A 97 27.01 -40.23 -3.20
C ALA A 97 27.03 -41.22 -4.37
N VAL A 98 26.53 -40.83 -5.54
CA VAL A 98 26.55 -41.65 -6.76
C VAL A 98 27.98 -41.95 -7.21
N VAL A 99 28.87 -40.97 -7.15
CA VAL A 99 30.30 -41.15 -7.48
C VAL A 99 30.96 -42.15 -6.53
N VAL A 100 30.69 -42.06 -5.23
CA VAL A 100 31.20 -43.02 -4.24
C VAL A 100 30.69 -44.43 -4.53
N VAL A 101 29.39 -44.59 -4.83
CA VAL A 101 28.81 -45.91 -5.18
C VAL A 101 29.43 -46.46 -6.47
N ALA A 102 29.68 -45.62 -7.48
CA ALA A 102 30.35 -46.04 -8.71
C ALA A 102 31.78 -46.50 -8.46
N ILE A 103 32.54 -45.82 -7.59
CA ILE A 103 33.89 -46.23 -7.19
C ILE A 103 33.85 -47.55 -6.42
N VAL A 104 32.90 -47.72 -5.50
CA VAL A 104 32.75 -48.97 -4.74
C VAL A 104 32.40 -50.13 -5.67
N ALA A 105 31.49 -49.91 -6.63
CA ALA A 105 31.14 -50.90 -7.65
C ALA A 105 32.35 -51.28 -8.51
N PHE A 106 33.15 -50.29 -8.95
CA PHE A 106 34.39 -50.53 -9.69
C PHE A 106 35.36 -51.44 -8.91
N ILE A 107 35.63 -51.10 -7.64
CA ILE A 107 36.57 -51.85 -6.80
C ILE A 107 36.07 -53.28 -6.56
N ALA A 108 34.78 -53.46 -6.24
CA ALA A 108 34.20 -54.77 -5.98
C ALA A 108 34.32 -55.71 -7.19
N TRP A 109 33.96 -55.21 -8.38
CA TRP A 109 34.01 -55.99 -9.62
C TRP A 109 35.44 -56.18 -10.16
N ALA A 110 36.38 -55.29 -9.83
CA ALA A 110 37.79 -55.48 -10.18
C ALA A 110 38.42 -56.65 -9.41
N ILE A 111 38.00 -56.87 -8.15
CA ILE A 111 38.55 -57.90 -7.26
C ILE A 111 37.83 -59.25 -7.43
N ILE A 112 36.50 -59.25 -7.48
CA ILE A 112 35.67 -60.48 -7.42
C ILE A 112 35.08 -60.84 -8.80
N GLY A 113 35.15 -59.93 -9.78
CA GLY A 113 34.47 -60.08 -11.05
C GLY A 113 35.06 -61.15 -11.98
N PRO A 114 34.24 -61.69 -12.91
CA PRO A 114 34.67 -62.66 -13.90
C PRO A 114 35.69 -62.06 -14.88
N GLN A 115 36.58 -62.89 -15.44
CA GLN A 115 37.54 -62.42 -16.44
C GLN A 115 36.83 -62.06 -17.76
N PRO A 116 37.15 -60.90 -18.38
CA PRO A 116 38.10 -59.88 -17.96
C PRO A 116 37.53 -58.89 -16.92
N SER A 117 38.05 -58.93 -15.68
CA SER A 117 37.48 -58.22 -14.53
C SER A 117 37.51 -56.70 -14.68
N LEU A 118 38.54 -56.14 -15.34
CA LEU A 118 38.65 -54.69 -15.58
C LEU A 118 37.53 -54.17 -16.49
N VAL A 119 37.17 -54.91 -17.54
CA VAL A 119 36.07 -54.54 -18.44
C VAL A 119 34.76 -54.55 -17.66
N PHE A 120 34.53 -55.59 -16.87
CA PHE A 120 33.31 -55.71 -16.06
C PHE A 120 33.20 -54.62 -14.99
N ALA A 121 34.31 -54.23 -14.38
CA ALA A 121 34.37 -53.14 -13.40
C ALA A 121 34.05 -51.77 -14.02
N ILE A 122 34.61 -51.45 -15.19
CA ILE A 122 34.33 -50.20 -15.91
C ILE A 122 32.86 -50.15 -16.34
N VAL A 123 32.35 -51.24 -16.94
CA VAL A 123 30.94 -51.32 -17.35
C VAL A 123 30.02 -51.09 -16.17
N SER A 124 30.26 -51.75 -15.04
CA SER A 124 29.44 -51.62 -13.83
C SER A 124 29.45 -50.20 -13.26
N ALA A 125 30.63 -49.57 -13.18
CA ALA A 125 30.75 -48.19 -12.69
C ALA A 125 30.02 -47.18 -13.60
N VAL A 126 30.19 -47.31 -14.92
CA VAL A 126 29.51 -46.46 -15.91
C VAL A 126 28.00 -46.70 -15.87
N SER A 127 27.53 -47.94 -15.72
CA SER A 127 26.11 -48.24 -15.56
C SER A 127 25.49 -47.56 -14.34
N VAL A 128 26.20 -47.51 -13.20
CA VAL A 128 25.76 -46.78 -12.00
C VAL A 128 25.62 -45.29 -12.29
N LEU A 129 26.60 -44.68 -12.98
CA LEU A 129 26.54 -43.26 -13.33
C LEU A 129 25.39 -42.95 -14.30
N ILE A 130 25.16 -43.81 -15.31
CA ILE A 130 24.10 -43.64 -16.30
C ILE A 130 22.72 -43.72 -15.64
N ILE A 131 22.49 -44.76 -14.83
CA ILE A 131 21.17 -45.00 -14.24
C ILE A 131 20.81 -43.98 -13.15
N ALA A 132 21.83 -43.36 -12.54
CA ALA A 132 21.64 -42.35 -11.52
C ALA A 132 21.26 -40.97 -12.06
N CYS A 133 21.29 -40.74 -13.39
CA CYS A 133 20.97 -39.42 -13.96
C CYS A 133 19.55 -38.96 -13.58
N PRO A 134 19.38 -37.88 -12.78
CA PRO A 134 18.08 -37.51 -12.23
C PRO A 134 17.29 -36.63 -13.22
N CYS A 135 16.98 -37.13 -14.41
CA CYS A 135 16.33 -36.37 -15.49
C CYS A 135 15.01 -35.69 -15.06
N ALA A 136 14.24 -36.33 -14.18
CA ALA A 136 12.97 -35.79 -13.69
C ALA A 136 13.13 -34.68 -12.63
N LEU A 137 14.26 -34.63 -11.92
CA LEU A 137 14.48 -33.67 -10.83
C LEU A 137 14.51 -32.23 -11.36
N GLY A 138 15.08 -32.03 -12.55
CA GLY A 138 15.14 -30.71 -13.20
C GLY A 138 13.78 -30.17 -13.68
N LEU A 139 12.78 -31.03 -13.85
CA LEU A 139 11.44 -30.66 -14.30
C LEU A 139 10.41 -30.56 -13.17
N ALA A 140 10.67 -31.20 -12.02
CA ALA A 140 9.74 -31.22 -10.89
C ALA A 140 9.36 -29.80 -10.43
N THR A 141 10.35 -28.94 -10.16
CA THR A 141 10.10 -27.58 -9.63
C THR A 141 9.37 -26.69 -10.65
N PRO A 142 9.83 -26.55 -11.92
CA PRO A 142 9.14 -25.70 -12.90
C PRO A 142 7.70 -26.14 -13.17
N MET A 143 7.42 -27.45 -13.23
CA MET A 143 6.06 -27.94 -13.46
C MET A 143 5.13 -27.63 -12.29
N SER A 144 5.61 -27.81 -11.05
CA SER A 144 4.84 -27.46 -9.85
C SER A 144 4.55 -25.96 -9.77
N ILE A 145 5.56 -25.12 -10.04
CA ILE A 145 5.41 -23.66 -10.06
C ILE A 145 4.42 -23.23 -11.15
N MET A 146 4.58 -23.73 -12.38
CA MET A 146 3.71 -23.35 -13.49
C MET A 146 2.24 -23.70 -13.20
N THR A 147 2.00 -24.89 -12.62
CA THR A 147 0.66 -25.32 -12.23
C THR A 147 0.10 -24.46 -11.10
N ALA A 148 0.92 -24.14 -10.09
CA ALA A 148 0.51 -23.33 -8.95
C ALA A 148 0.19 -21.88 -9.34
N THR A 149 1.03 -21.25 -10.17
CA THR A 149 0.80 -19.90 -10.69
C THR A 149 -0.44 -19.86 -11.58
N GLY A 150 -0.66 -20.87 -12.42
CA GLY A 150 -1.88 -20.99 -13.23
C GLY A 150 -3.14 -21.07 -12.36
N ARG A 151 -3.13 -21.90 -11.30
CA ARG A 151 -4.23 -21.97 -10.35
C ARG A 151 -4.43 -20.68 -9.55
N GLY A 152 -3.35 -20.05 -9.10
CA GLY A 152 -3.40 -18.76 -8.39
C GLY A 152 -4.07 -17.68 -9.24
N ALA A 153 -3.70 -17.59 -10.52
CA ALA A 153 -4.29 -16.62 -11.44
C ALA A 153 -5.81 -16.80 -11.60
N HIS A 154 -6.30 -18.05 -11.66
CA HIS A 154 -7.74 -18.34 -11.67
C HIS A 154 -8.47 -17.95 -10.38
N ALA A 155 -7.75 -17.85 -9.26
CA ALA A 155 -8.27 -17.39 -7.98
C ALA A 155 -8.03 -15.88 -7.73
N GLY A 156 -7.56 -15.13 -8.73
CA GLY A 156 -7.25 -13.70 -8.58
C GLY A 156 -5.92 -13.40 -7.87
N VAL A 157 -5.08 -14.41 -7.65
CA VAL A 157 -3.76 -14.28 -7.01
C VAL A 157 -2.67 -14.28 -8.08
N LEU A 158 -2.09 -13.12 -8.33
CA LEU A 158 -1.02 -12.95 -9.32
C LEU A 158 0.36 -13.08 -8.66
N ILE A 159 1.04 -14.19 -8.92
CA ILE A 159 2.38 -14.48 -8.41
C ILE A 159 3.41 -14.04 -9.44
N LYS A 160 4.18 -12.99 -9.13
CA LYS A 160 5.20 -12.43 -10.03
C LYS A 160 6.47 -13.28 -10.11
N ASP A 161 6.88 -13.88 -8.99
CA ASP A 161 8.11 -14.64 -8.85
C ASP A 161 7.83 -16.03 -8.28
N ALA A 162 8.41 -17.08 -8.88
CA ALA A 162 8.32 -18.45 -8.36
C ALA A 162 8.81 -18.58 -6.91
N GLU A 163 9.90 -17.87 -6.60
CA GLU A 163 10.47 -17.78 -5.26
C GLU A 163 9.50 -17.20 -4.22
N ALA A 164 8.63 -16.28 -4.63
CA ALA A 164 7.64 -15.72 -3.72
C ALA A 164 6.69 -16.82 -3.23
N LEU A 165 6.33 -17.78 -4.08
CA LEU A 165 5.46 -18.89 -3.71
C LEU A 165 6.12 -19.85 -2.70
N GLU A 166 7.40 -20.19 -2.92
CA GLU A 166 8.15 -21.04 -1.99
C GLU A 166 8.33 -20.38 -0.62
N ARG A 167 8.68 -19.08 -0.61
CA ARG A 167 8.81 -18.32 0.64
C ARG A 167 7.48 -18.15 1.36
N PHE A 168 6.40 -17.90 0.60
CA PHE A 168 5.06 -17.71 1.16
C PHE A 168 4.61 -18.95 1.95
N ALA A 169 5.02 -20.16 1.55
CA ALA A 169 4.74 -21.38 2.29
C ALA A 169 5.39 -21.44 3.69
N SER A 170 6.42 -20.62 3.94
CA SER A 170 7.12 -20.54 5.23
C SER A 170 6.74 -19.31 6.08
N VAL A 171 5.87 -18.44 5.57
CA VAL A 171 5.44 -17.24 6.30
C VAL A 171 4.52 -17.63 7.46
N ASP A 172 4.84 -17.17 8.66
CA ASP A 172 4.04 -17.35 9.88
C ASP A 172 3.36 -16.06 10.37
N THR A 173 3.85 -14.92 9.92
CA THR A 173 3.44 -13.59 10.38
C THR A 173 3.07 -12.73 9.19
N LEU A 174 1.83 -12.23 9.18
CA LEU A 174 1.35 -11.29 8.18
C LEU A 174 1.22 -9.91 8.81
N ILE A 175 2.01 -8.96 8.32
CA ILE A 175 1.85 -7.54 8.62
C ILE A 175 1.04 -6.95 7.47
N VAL A 176 -0.09 -6.32 7.79
CA VAL A 176 -1.04 -5.79 6.82
C VAL A 176 -1.03 -4.27 6.91
N ASP A 177 -0.98 -3.61 5.76
CA ASP A 177 -1.29 -2.19 5.70
C ASP A 177 -2.80 -1.99 5.93
N LYS A 178 -3.19 -0.86 6.54
CA LYS A 178 -4.59 -0.58 6.85
C LYS A 178 -5.28 0.00 5.62
N THR A 179 -4.79 1.15 5.15
CA THR A 179 -5.50 1.95 4.15
C THR A 179 -5.35 1.35 2.77
N GLY A 180 -6.46 1.12 2.06
CA GLY A 180 -6.45 0.56 0.71
C GLY A 180 -6.13 -0.95 0.63
N THR A 181 -5.81 -1.57 1.76
CA THR A 181 -5.67 -3.04 1.88
C THR A 181 -6.78 -3.65 2.72
N LEU A 182 -6.93 -3.20 3.98
CA LEU A 182 -8.04 -3.62 4.85
C LEU A 182 -9.28 -2.72 4.68
N THR A 183 -9.06 -1.47 4.30
CA THR A 183 -10.14 -0.49 4.08
C THR A 183 -10.34 -0.20 2.61
N GLU A 184 -11.52 0.30 2.25
CA GLU A 184 -11.85 0.68 0.88
C GLU A 184 -11.05 1.88 0.35
N GLY A 185 -10.29 2.57 1.22
CA GLY A 185 -9.43 3.72 0.86
C GLY A 185 -10.19 5.02 0.57
N ARG A 186 -11.50 5.06 0.82
CA ARG A 186 -12.38 6.21 0.57
C ARG A 186 -13.27 6.46 1.78
N PRO A 187 -13.35 7.72 2.28
CA PRO A 187 -14.23 8.05 3.40
C PRO A 187 -15.69 7.88 3.00
N ARG A 188 -16.52 7.44 3.96
CA ARG A 188 -17.97 7.29 3.79
C ARG A 188 -18.69 7.85 5.01
N LEU A 189 -19.80 8.56 4.79
CA LEU A 189 -20.67 9.01 5.87
C LEU A 189 -21.29 7.80 6.58
N THR A 190 -20.98 7.63 7.86
CA THR A 190 -21.41 6.47 8.68
C THR A 190 -22.48 6.86 9.69
N ASP A 191 -22.22 7.90 10.48
CA ASP A 191 -23.08 8.32 11.58
C ASP A 191 -23.56 9.77 11.40
N LEU A 192 -24.77 10.05 11.88
CA LEU A 192 -25.33 11.40 12.00
C LEU A 192 -25.81 11.60 13.43
N VAL A 193 -25.25 12.57 14.13
CA VAL A 193 -25.66 12.93 15.49
C VAL A 193 -26.16 14.36 15.47
N ALA A 194 -27.48 14.53 15.53
CA ALA A 194 -28.13 15.85 15.53
C ALA A 194 -28.32 16.35 16.97
N ALA A 195 -28.20 17.68 17.15
CA ALA A 195 -28.56 18.36 18.39
C ALA A 195 -30.07 18.30 18.63
N GLU A 196 -30.50 18.52 19.88
CA GLU A 196 -31.92 18.69 20.18
C GLU A 196 -32.54 19.82 19.34
N GLY A 197 -33.68 19.54 18.72
CA GLY A 197 -34.40 20.49 17.86
C GLY A 197 -34.01 20.50 16.38
N ILE A 198 -33.06 19.66 15.95
CA ILE A 198 -32.68 19.48 14.54
C ILE A 198 -32.85 18.00 14.15
N THR A 199 -33.44 17.73 12.98
CA THR A 199 -33.53 16.36 12.46
C THR A 199 -32.22 15.95 11.79
N GLN A 200 -31.94 14.64 11.72
CA GLN A 200 -30.76 14.15 11.01
C GLN A 200 -30.78 14.54 9.52
N ASP A 201 -31.95 14.58 8.91
CA ASP A 201 -32.12 14.95 7.50
C ASP A 201 -31.85 16.44 7.28
N ASP A 202 -32.32 17.31 8.19
CA ASP A 202 -32.00 18.74 8.14
C ASP A 202 -30.50 18.99 8.32
N LEU A 203 -29.87 18.30 9.28
CA LEU A 203 -28.43 18.38 9.50
C LEU A 203 -27.66 17.98 8.22
N LEU A 204 -28.03 16.86 7.62
CA LEU A 204 -27.39 16.36 6.41
C LEU A 204 -27.64 17.27 5.21
N ALA A 205 -28.85 17.82 5.07
CA ALA A 205 -29.18 18.78 4.02
C ALA A 205 -28.31 20.04 4.10
N PHE A 206 -28.16 20.61 5.30
CA PHE A 206 -27.32 21.80 5.50
C PHE A 206 -25.83 21.51 5.28
N ALA A 207 -25.33 20.38 5.80
CA ALA A 207 -23.94 19.98 5.62
C ALA A 207 -23.61 19.70 4.14
N ALA A 208 -24.44 18.93 3.45
CA ALA A 208 -24.24 18.62 2.03
C ALA A 208 -24.42 19.85 1.13
N GLY A 209 -25.33 20.77 1.46
CA GLY A 209 -25.50 22.03 0.75
C GLY A 209 -24.23 22.88 0.81
N LEU A 210 -23.62 22.97 2.00
CA LEU A 210 -22.38 23.70 2.22
C LEU A 210 -21.18 23.04 1.52
N GLU A 211 -21.10 21.72 1.55
CA GLU A 211 -19.99 20.93 0.98
C GLU A 211 -20.10 20.68 -0.53
N LYS A 212 -21.24 21.01 -1.16
CA LYS A 212 -21.48 20.83 -2.61
C LYS A 212 -20.41 21.46 -3.51
N GLY A 213 -19.74 22.53 -3.05
CA GLY A 213 -18.67 23.23 -3.77
C GLY A 213 -17.24 22.87 -3.36
N SER A 214 -17.08 21.92 -2.44
CA SER A 214 -15.79 21.55 -1.86
C SER A 214 -15.24 20.28 -2.51
N GLU A 215 -13.96 20.29 -2.87
CA GLU A 215 -13.26 19.12 -3.44
C GLU A 215 -12.60 18.25 -2.35
N HIS A 216 -12.91 18.49 -1.08
CA HIS A 216 -12.34 17.72 0.03
C HIS A 216 -12.95 16.31 0.06
N PRO A 217 -12.18 15.23 0.31
CA PRO A 217 -12.74 13.86 0.32
C PRO A 217 -13.89 13.66 1.33
N LEU A 218 -13.86 14.37 2.47
CA LEU A 218 -14.97 14.37 3.43
C LEU A 218 -16.23 15.08 2.90
N ALA A 219 -16.06 16.13 2.09
CA ALA A 219 -17.16 16.82 1.43
C ALA A 219 -17.88 15.88 0.48
N GLU A 220 -17.11 15.16 -0.34
CA GLU A 220 -17.63 14.14 -1.25
C GLU A 220 -18.40 13.05 -0.49
N ALA A 221 -17.84 12.55 0.62
CA ALA A 221 -18.51 11.55 1.47
C ALA A 221 -19.85 12.04 2.06
N ILE A 222 -19.95 13.32 2.43
CA ILE A 222 -21.18 13.92 2.96
C ILE A 222 -22.21 14.12 1.85
N VAL A 223 -21.79 14.63 0.68
CA VAL A 223 -22.67 14.86 -0.47
C VAL A 223 -23.22 13.54 -1.02
N GLU A 224 -22.39 12.52 -1.15
CA GLU A 224 -22.83 11.17 -1.54
C GLU A 224 -23.74 10.56 -0.46
N GLY A 225 -23.42 10.74 0.83
CA GLY A 225 -24.29 10.29 1.92
C GLY A 225 -25.68 10.94 1.90
N ALA A 226 -25.79 12.21 1.49
CA ALA A 226 -27.06 12.90 1.29
C ALA A 226 -27.83 12.36 0.07
N ARG A 227 -27.14 12.06 -1.03
CA ARG A 227 -27.73 11.45 -2.23
C ARG A 227 -28.26 10.04 -1.95
N GLU A 228 -27.49 9.20 -1.25
CA GLU A 228 -27.89 7.84 -0.88
C GLU A 228 -29.14 7.81 0.00
N ARG A 229 -29.32 8.82 0.85
CA ARG A 229 -30.49 8.97 1.74
C ARG A 229 -31.64 9.78 1.12
N GLU A 230 -31.54 10.13 -0.16
CA GLU A 230 -32.53 10.90 -0.91
C GLU A 230 -32.87 12.27 -0.27
N VAL A 231 -31.93 12.85 0.46
CA VAL A 231 -32.10 14.17 1.11
C VAL A 231 -31.95 15.26 0.06
N LYS A 232 -32.90 16.21 0.03
CA LYS A 232 -32.85 17.33 -0.90
C LYS A 232 -31.73 18.30 -0.50
N ILE A 233 -30.71 18.41 -1.35
CA ILE A 233 -29.56 19.29 -1.13
C ILE A 233 -29.91 20.73 -1.54
N PRO A 234 -30.01 21.68 -0.61
CA PRO A 234 -30.26 23.10 -0.90
C PRO A 234 -29.06 23.77 -1.58
N ASP A 235 -29.29 24.89 -2.26
CA ASP A 235 -28.21 25.72 -2.79
C ASP A 235 -27.59 26.58 -1.68
N VAL A 236 -26.29 26.82 -1.81
CA VAL A 236 -25.49 27.63 -0.88
C VAL A 236 -25.07 28.95 -1.52
N GLY A 237 -25.12 30.02 -0.74
CA GLY A 237 -24.54 31.32 -1.07
C GLY A 237 -23.40 31.67 -0.12
N GLY A 238 -22.44 32.48 -0.58
CA GLY A 238 -21.38 33.01 0.29
C GLY A 238 -20.46 31.95 0.89
N PHE A 239 -20.16 30.87 0.15
CA PHE A 239 -19.25 29.81 0.60
C PHE A 239 -17.85 30.38 0.89
N GLU A 240 -17.32 30.04 2.06
CA GLU A 240 -15.98 30.39 2.52
C GLU A 240 -15.32 29.18 3.17
N ALA A 241 -14.10 28.84 2.72
CA ALA A 241 -13.29 27.78 3.32
C ALA A 241 -12.28 28.38 4.31
N VAL A 242 -12.44 28.08 5.59
CA VAL A 242 -11.52 28.49 6.66
C VAL A 242 -10.53 27.37 6.90
N THR A 243 -9.38 27.46 6.27
CA THR A 243 -8.50 26.31 6.17
C THR A 243 -7.86 25.92 7.51
N GLY A 244 -7.76 24.61 7.76
CA GLY A 244 -7.43 24.01 9.05
C GLY A 244 -8.59 24.01 10.07
N LYS A 245 -9.76 24.54 9.70
CA LYS A 245 -10.94 24.63 10.58
C LYS A 245 -12.19 24.00 9.95
N GLY A 246 -12.56 24.42 8.74
CA GLY A 246 -13.76 23.93 8.05
C GLY A 246 -14.27 24.89 6.98
N VAL A 247 -15.57 24.84 6.72
CA VAL A 247 -16.27 25.65 5.72
C VAL A 247 -17.49 26.35 6.33
N SER A 248 -17.84 27.52 5.82
CA SER A 248 -19.01 28.31 6.24
C SER A 248 -19.71 28.95 5.06
N GLY A 249 -20.98 29.27 5.21
CA GLY A 249 -21.77 29.93 4.17
C GLY A 249 -23.24 30.02 4.56
N THR A 250 -24.07 30.52 3.65
CA THR A 250 -25.50 30.68 3.86
C THR A 250 -26.27 29.64 3.07
N VAL A 251 -26.97 28.73 3.77
CA VAL A 251 -27.80 27.68 3.17
C VAL A 251 -29.26 27.96 3.50
N SER A 252 -30.12 28.08 2.47
CA SER A 252 -31.55 28.41 2.65
C SER A 252 -31.81 29.65 3.52
N GLY A 253 -30.93 30.66 3.44
CA GLY A 253 -31.03 31.90 4.22
C GLY A 253 -30.58 31.80 5.68
N LYS A 254 -29.96 30.68 6.09
CA LYS A 254 -29.35 30.50 7.41
C LYS A 254 -27.83 30.44 7.29
N ASP A 255 -27.12 31.05 8.23
CA ASP A 255 -25.68 30.90 8.34
C ASP A 255 -25.33 29.52 8.91
N VAL A 256 -24.56 28.76 8.14
CA VAL A 256 -24.16 27.38 8.43
C VAL A 256 -22.63 27.31 8.42
N ALA A 257 -22.08 26.60 9.40
CA ALA A 257 -20.66 26.30 9.49
C ALA A 257 -20.47 24.82 9.77
N LEU A 258 -19.49 24.21 9.11
CA LEU A 258 -19.12 22.82 9.26
C LEU A 258 -17.60 22.73 9.42
N GLY A 259 -17.13 22.16 10.53
CA GLY A 259 -15.70 22.12 10.82
C GLY A 259 -15.38 21.55 12.19
N ASN A 260 -14.11 21.66 12.57
CA ASN A 260 -13.60 21.18 13.85
C ASN A 260 -13.92 22.13 15.02
N ALA A 261 -13.55 21.72 16.24
CA ALA A 261 -13.77 22.50 17.46
C ALA A 261 -13.15 23.91 17.42
N ALA A 262 -12.04 24.10 16.70
CA ALA A 262 -11.42 25.42 16.53
C ALA A 262 -12.28 26.36 15.69
N MET A 263 -13.05 25.84 14.72
CA MET A 263 -14.05 26.63 13.99
C MET A 263 -15.18 27.09 14.92
N MET A 264 -15.71 26.16 15.72
CA MET A 264 -16.82 26.43 16.62
C MET A 264 -16.45 27.48 17.67
N ALA A 265 -15.23 27.43 18.20
CA ALA A 265 -14.71 28.43 19.13
C ALA A 265 -14.61 29.84 18.51
N VAL A 266 -14.19 29.96 17.24
CA VAL A 266 -14.10 31.25 16.54
C VAL A 266 -15.47 31.87 16.33
N LEU A 267 -16.48 31.04 16.06
CA LEU A 267 -17.87 31.47 15.86
C LEU A 267 -18.62 31.67 17.18
N GLY A 268 -17.99 31.39 18.33
CA GLY A 268 -18.64 31.48 19.64
C GLY A 268 -19.74 30.44 19.87
N ILE A 269 -19.69 29.30 19.17
CA ILE A 269 -20.71 28.23 19.24
C ILE A 269 -20.36 27.28 20.39
N HIS A 270 -21.30 27.09 21.32
CA HIS A 270 -21.15 26.15 22.43
C HIS A 270 -21.47 24.71 21.99
N ILE A 271 -20.49 23.80 22.13
CA ILE A 271 -20.58 22.39 21.67
C ILE A 271 -20.73 21.36 22.81
N ALA A 272 -20.95 21.80 24.05
CA ALA A 272 -20.90 20.94 25.24
C ALA A 272 -21.92 19.78 25.22
N SER A 273 -23.08 19.96 24.58
CA SER A 273 -24.11 18.92 24.47
C SER A 273 -23.74 17.78 23.51
N ILE A 274 -22.80 17.99 22.58
CA ILE A 274 -22.42 17.02 21.54
C ILE A 274 -20.96 16.55 21.71
N SER A 275 -20.12 17.25 22.47
CA SER A 275 -18.69 16.94 22.58
C SER A 275 -18.42 15.49 23.01
N THR A 276 -19.20 14.97 23.98
CA THR A 276 -19.07 13.59 24.47
C THR A 276 -19.32 12.57 23.35
N SER A 277 -20.33 12.81 22.52
CA SER A 277 -20.65 11.94 21.37
C SER A 277 -19.58 12.03 20.29
N ALA A 278 -19.04 13.23 20.03
CA ALA A 278 -17.97 13.45 19.06
C ALA A 278 -16.67 12.73 19.49
N GLU A 279 -16.27 12.85 20.75
CA GLU A 279 -15.09 12.17 21.31
C GLU A 279 -15.23 10.64 21.24
N ALA A 280 -16.43 10.11 21.52
CA ALA A 280 -16.71 8.68 21.41
C ALA A 280 -16.57 8.14 19.99
N LEU A 281 -16.96 8.93 18.97
CA LEU A 281 -16.79 8.56 17.56
C LEU A 281 -15.32 8.69 17.11
N GLN A 282 -14.60 9.72 17.57
CA GLN A 282 -13.17 9.87 17.30
C GLN A 282 -12.35 8.74 17.90
N ALA A 283 -12.69 8.25 19.09
CA ALA A 283 -12.06 7.09 19.71
C ALA A 283 -12.23 5.79 18.88
N GLN A 284 -13.23 5.74 18.00
CA GLN A 284 -13.44 4.64 17.05
C GLN A 284 -12.69 4.85 15.72
N GLY A 285 -11.91 5.93 15.58
CA GLY A 285 -11.18 6.27 14.36
C GLY A 285 -12.04 6.91 13.27
N LYS A 286 -13.18 7.50 13.63
CA LYS A 286 -14.04 8.28 12.72
C LYS A 286 -13.60 9.75 12.73
N THR A 287 -13.79 10.42 11.59
CA THR A 287 -13.47 11.84 11.37
C THR A 287 -14.74 12.60 11.03
#